data_AF-A0A6P8G4F8-F1
#
_entry.id   AF-A0A6P8G4F8-F1
#
_cell.length_a   1.000
_cell.length_b   1.000
_cell.length_c   1.000
_cell.angle_alpha   90.00
_cell.angle_beta   90.00
_cell.angle_gamma   90.00
#
_symmetry.space_group_name_H-M   'P 1'
#
loop_
_entity.id
_entity.type
_entity.pdbx_description
1 polymer ?
#
loop_
_entity_poly.entity_id
_entity_poly.type
_entity_poly.pdbx_seq_one_letter_code
_entity_poly.pdbx_strand_id
1 'polypeptide(L)'
;MEWQGSGASNIRCPVGENCSSNSNEFQHLSTSQLLHGASAESMALLCQRQQRCVKASIVSSWQLVEAQDQLCGLELHGSESVEQEHARTVASSAELSQIEQEWRLKESMLASGDPSRSPELCSDSSRDVFDKSIINVQSSINYMDQDKSKTFVQKHEPIVKHFGMLRRWDDSQRFLSEHPHLICEATANYLILWCFRLQAEEKEALMEQVAHQAVAMQFILEMASTSQQDPRGCFRQFFQKAKVSHHSMVLFDLY
;
A
#
# COMPACT_ATOMS: atom_id res chain seq x y z
N MET A 1 -13.40 6.71 -54.02
CA MET A 1 -12.42 7.79 -53.82
C MET A 1 -11.16 7.15 -53.29
N GLU A 2 -10.21 6.91 -54.19
CA GLU A 2 -8.88 6.41 -53.90
C GLU A 2 -7.99 7.58 -53.45
N TRP A 3 -7.17 7.37 -52.43
CA TRP A 3 -6.04 8.24 -52.13
C TRP A 3 -4.80 7.36 -51.91
N GLN A 4 -3.97 7.32 -52.94
CA GLN A 4 -2.56 6.91 -52.89
C GLN A 4 -1.72 8.12 -52.49
N GLY A 5 -0.61 7.89 -51.77
CA GLY A 5 0.34 8.96 -51.45
C GLY A 5 1.47 8.52 -50.51
N SER A 6 2.53 8.00 -51.11
CA SER A 6 3.78 7.52 -50.50
C SER A 6 4.56 8.57 -49.69
N GLY A 7 5.34 8.10 -48.71
CA GLY A 7 6.36 8.90 -48.02
C GLY A 7 7.29 8.04 -47.15
N ALA A 8 8.13 7.23 -47.79
CA ALA A 8 9.21 6.49 -47.13
C ALA A 8 10.30 7.45 -46.64
N SER A 9 10.61 7.41 -45.34
CA SER A 9 11.82 8.04 -44.78
C SER A 9 12.67 6.97 -44.10
N ASN A 10 13.83 6.80 -44.71
CA ASN A 10 14.87 5.82 -44.47
C ASN A 10 15.70 6.25 -43.26
N ILE A 11 15.51 5.66 -42.08
CA ILE A 11 16.43 5.84 -40.94
C ILE A 11 17.42 4.68 -40.93
N ARG A 12 18.63 5.04 -41.33
CA ARG A 12 19.87 4.27 -41.36
C ARG A 12 20.26 3.81 -39.95
N CYS A 13 20.23 2.50 -39.72
CA CYS A 13 20.98 1.85 -38.64
C CYS A 13 22.48 1.81 -38.99
N PRO A 14 23.41 2.07 -38.05
CA PRO A 14 24.81 1.73 -38.23
C PRO A 14 25.06 0.26 -37.86
N VAL A 15 25.69 -0.49 -38.77
CA VAL A 15 26.19 -1.87 -38.61
C VAL A 15 27.67 -1.87 -38.17
N GLY A 16 28.02 -2.86 -37.32
CA GLY A 16 29.37 -3.44 -37.16
C GLY A 16 30.05 -3.03 -35.87
N GLU A 17 30.43 -3.93 -34.96
CA GLU A 17 31.25 -5.12 -35.24
C GLU A 17 30.77 -6.42 -34.55
N ASN A 18 31.03 -7.53 -35.26
CA ASN A 18 30.80 -8.93 -34.91
C ASN A 18 31.55 -9.37 -33.64
N CYS A 19 30.97 -10.33 -32.90
CA CYS A 19 31.61 -11.63 -32.68
C CYS A 19 30.56 -12.70 -32.29
N SER A 20 30.26 -13.53 -33.29
CA SER A 20 30.10 -14.98 -33.25
C SER A 20 29.50 -15.65 -32.00
N SER A 21 28.38 -16.31 -32.26
CA SER A 21 27.80 -17.43 -31.54
C SER A 21 28.83 -18.34 -30.86
N ASN A 22 28.68 -18.54 -29.55
CA ASN A 22 28.96 -19.81 -28.91
C ASN A 22 27.86 -20.09 -27.88
N SER A 23 26.95 -20.96 -28.31
CA SER A 23 26.10 -21.77 -27.45
C SER A 23 26.97 -22.66 -26.54
N ASN A 24 26.52 -22.81 -25.29
CA ASN A 24 27.02 -23.68 -24.23
C ASN A 24 28.25 -23.19 -23.46
N GLU A 25 28.00 -22.55 -22.31
CA GLU A 25 28.68 -22.85 -21.03
C GLU A 25 27.96 -22.14 -19.88
N PHE A 26 26.77 -22.61 -19.51
CA PHE A 26 26.23 -22.39 -18.17
C PHE A 26 27.01 -23.31 -17.22
N GLN A 27 28.23 -22.90 -16.87
CA GLN A 27 28.92 -23.50 -15.74
C GLN A 27 28.26 -23.00 -14.45
N HIS A 28 27.61 -23.94 -13.80
CA HIS A 28 27.03 -23.92 -12.48
C HIS A 28 28.08 -23.46 -11.44
N LEU A 29 28.25 -22.14 -11.26
CA LEU A 29 29.02 -21.61 -10.14
C LEU A 29 28.14 -21.70 -8.88
N SER A 30 28.26 -22.84 -8.19
CA SER A 30 27.63 -23.06 -6.90
C SER A 30 27.97 -21.91 -5.94
N THR A 31 26.93 -21.21 -5.47
CA THR A 31 26.95 -20.12 -4.48
C THR A 31 27.64 -20.50 -3.16
N SER A 32 27.97 -21.78 -2.96
CA SER A 32 28.57 -22.35 -1.76
C SER A 32 30.05 -22.01 -1.50
N GLN A 33 30.76 -21.36 -2.44
CA GLN A 33 32.21 -21.10 -2.28
C GLN A 33 32.58 -19.69 -1.76
N LEU A 34 31.62 -18.79 -1.52
CA LEU A 34 31.93 -17.42 -1.06
C LEU A 34 31.69 -17.16 0.44
N LEU A 35 31.52 -18.20 1.26
CA LEU A 35 31.23 -18.06 2.69
C LEU A 35 32.42 -18.34 3.62
N HIS A 36 33.60 -18.66 3.08
CA HIS A 36 34.80 -18.92 3.90
C HIS A 36 35.73 -17.70 3.88
N GLY A 37 35.43 -16.70 4.70
CA GLY A 37 36.38 -15.62 5.03
C GLY A 37 35.86 -14.17 4.95
N ALA A 38 34.56 -13.91 5.12
CA ALA A 38 34.04 -12.55 5.08
C ALA A 38 34.25 -11.81 6.43
N SER A 39 35.08 -10.77 6.42
CA SER A 39 35.12 -9.76 7.51
C SER A 39 33.72 -9.18 7.76
N ALA A 40 33.42 -8.74 8.98
CA ALA A 40 32.15 -8.12 9.34
C ALA A 40 31.77 -6.96 8.38
N GLU A 41 32.75 -6.24 7.85
CA GLU A 41 32.55 -5.18 6.85
C GLU A 41 32.10 -5.71 5.48
N SER A 42 32.60 -6.90 5.07
CA SER A 42 32.20 -7.56 3.83
C SER A 42 30.75 -8.06 3.92
N MET A 43 30.37 -8.65 5.06
CA MET A 43 28.98 -9.04 5.31
C MET A 43 28.05 -7.83 5.38
N ALA A 44 28.48 -6.73 6.02
CA ALA A 44 27.70 -5.49 6.08
C ALA A 44 27.46 -4.89 4.69
N LEU A 45 28.48 -4.89 3.82
CA LEU A 45 28.36 -4.42 2.44
C LEU A 45 27.44 -5.32 1.60
N LEU A 46 27.51 -6.64 1.78
CA LEU A 46 26.62 -7.60 1.13
C LEU A 46 25.16 -7.36 1.56
N CYS A 47 24.93 -7.20 2.87
CA CYS A 47 23.61 -6.87 3.43
C CYS A 47 23.08 -5.56 2.83
N GLN A 48 23.92 -4.53 2.74
CA GLN A 48 23.52 -3.24 2.20
C GLN A 48 23.16 -3.35 0.69
N ARG A 49 23.92 -4.13 -0.09
CA ARG A 49 23.63 -4.36 -1.51
C ARG A 49 22.32 -5.13 -1.69
N GLN A 50 22.14 -6.24 -0.98
CA GLN A 50 20.89 -7.00 -1.03
C GLN A 50 19.70 -6.15 -0.59
N GLN A 51 19.84 -5.35 0.47
CA GLN A 51 18.77 -4.46 0.92
C GLN A 51 18.38 -3.43 -0.13
N ARG A 52 19.34 -2.86 -0.89
CA ARG A 52 19.02 -1.97 -2.02
C ARG A 52 18.25 -2.71 -3.13
N CYS A 53 18.67 -3.92 -3.47
CA CYS A 53 18.01 -4.74 -4.50
C CYS A 53 16.58 -5.10 -4.09
N VAL A 54 16.38 -5.55 -2.84
CA VAL A 54 15.05 -5.86 -2.30
C VAL A 54 14.18 -4.61 -2.29
N LYS A 55 14.69 -3.48 -1.80
CA LYS A 55 13.95 -2.20 -1.84
C LYS A 55 13.52 -1.83 -3.26
N ALA A 56 14.44 -1.88 -4.23
CA ALA A 56 14.13 -1.55 -5.63
C ALA A 56 13.09 -2.51 -6.25
N SER A 57 13.19 -3.81 -5.97
CA SER A 57 12.24 -4.83 -6.43
C SER A 57 10.84 -4.59 -5.84
N ILE A 58 10.77 -4.29 -4.54
CA ILE A 58 9.53 -3.96 -3.83
C ILE A 58 8.87 -2.70 -4.41
N VAL A 59 9.65 -1.64 -4.65
CA VAL A 59 9.16 -0.40 -5.29
C VAL A 59 8.57 -0.70 -6.67
N SER A 60 9.29 -1.43 -7.51
CA SER A 60 8.83 -1.76 -8.86
C SER A 60 7.57 -2.63 -8.84
N SER A 61 7.51 -3.62 -7.95
CA SER A 61 6.32 -4.46 -7.77
C SER A 61 5.11 -3.65 -7.31
N TRP A 62 5.31 -2.74 -6.36
CA TRP A 62 4.26 -1.85 -5.88
C TRP A 62 3.73 -0.94 -6.98
N GLN A 63 4.62 -0.33 -7.77
CA GLN A 63 4.25 0.50 -8.92
C GLN A 63 3.42 -0.27 -9.94
N LEU A 64 3.73 -1.55 -10.17
CA LEU A 64 2.94 -2.41 -11.06
C LEU A 64 1.55 -2.67 -10.50
N VAL A 65 1.43 -2.97 -9.21
CA VAL A 65 0.13 -3.15 -8.54
C VAL A 65 -0.68 -1.85 -8.59
N GLU A 66 -0.05 -0.71 -8.39
CA GLU A 66 -0.72 0.60 -8.46
C GLU A 66 -1.17 0.94 -9.88
N ALA A 67 -0.35 0.68 -10.89
CA ALA A 67 -0.75 0.84 -12.29
C ALA A 67 -1.91 -0.09 -12.67
N GLN A 68 -1.90 -1.33 -12.16
CA GLN A 68 -2.98 -2.29 -12.40
C GLN A 68 -4.28 -1.90 -11.69
N ASP A 69 -4.21 -1.41 -10.45
CA ASP A 69 -5.36 -0.86 -9.71
C ASP A 69 -5.97 0.34 -10.43
N GLN A 70 -5.13 1.25 -10.95
CA GLN A 70 -5.58 2.38 -11.76
C GLN A 70 -6.26 1.91 -13.06
N LEU A 71 -5.71 0.91 -13.75
CA LEU A 71 -6.32 0.35 -14.97
C LEU A 71 -7.66 -0.32 -14.66
N CYS A 72 -7.78 -1.11 -13.60
CA CYS A 72 -9.05 -1.69 -13.17
C CYS A 72 -10.08 -0.62 -12.81
N GLY A 73 -9.66 0.45 -12.12
CA GLY A 73 -10.52 1.61 -11.84
C GLY A 73 -11.02 2.29 -13.11
N LEU A 74 -10.15 2.47 -14.11
CA LEU A 74 -10.51 3.07 -15.40
C LEU A 74 -11.38 2.14 -16.25
N GLU A 75 -11.17 0.82 -16.23
CA GLU A 75 -11.99 -0.17 -16.96
C GLU A 75 -13.43 -0.23 -16.43
N LEU A 76 -13.61 -0.06 -15.12
CA LEU A 76 -14.94 0.07 -14.52
C LEU A 76 -15.70 1.32 -14.99
N HIS A 77 -14.98 2.42 -15.27
CA HIS A 77 -15.58 3.65 -15.82
C HIS A 77 -15.69 3.64 -17.36
N GLY A 78 -14.79 2.94 -18.06
CA GLY A 78 -14.78 2.84 -19.52
C GLY A 78 -15.76 1.82 -20.10
N SER A 79 -16.32 0.95 -19.26
CA SER A 79 -17.30 -0.07 -19.65
C SER A 79 -18.75 0.42 -19.59
N GLU A 80 -19.01 1.67 -19.16
CA GLU A 80 -20.36 2.24 -19.22
C GLU A 80 -20.75 2.52 -20.67
N SER A 81 -21.75 1.79 -21.17
CA SER A 81 -22.36 2.11 -22.46
C SER A 81 -23.02 3.49 -22.38
N VAL A 82 -22.85 4.31 -23.43
CA VAL A 82 -23.53 5.62 -23.60
C VAL A 82 -25.03 5.51 -23.35
N GLU A 83 -25.64 4.36 -23.70
CA GLU A 83 -27.06 4.09 -23.51
C GLU A 83 -27.44 3.89 -22.03
N GLN A 84 -26.53 3.33 -21.22
CA GLN A 84 -26.72 3.14 -19.78
C GLN A 84 -26.59 4.46 -19.01
N GLU A 85 -25.64 5.31 -19.40
CA GLU A 85 -25.49 6.66 -18.84
C GLU A 85 -26.68 7.57 -19.20
N HIS A 86 -27.17 7.50 -20.45
CA HIS A 86 -28.38 8.18 -20.87
C HIS A 86 -29.61 7.70 -20.09
N ALA A 87 -29.78 6.38 -19.93
CA ALA A 87 -30.89 5.81 -19.14
C ALA A 87 -30.85 6.27 -17.67
N ARG A 88 -29.67 6.30 -17.04
CA ARG A 88 -29.50 6.82 -15.67
C ARG A 88 -29.83 8.30 -15.58
N THR A 89 -29.35 9.11 -16.52
CA THR A 89 -29.59 10.56 -16.51
C THR A 89 -31.08 10.87 -16.70
N VAL A 90 -31.77 10.14 -17.57
CA VAL A 90 -33.22 10.25 -17.78
C VAL A 90 -34.00 9.79 -16.54
N ALA A 91 -33.62 8.66 -15.93
CA ALA A 91 -34.26 8.17 -14.72
C ALA A 91 -34.12 9.17 -13.55
N SER A 92 -32.91 9.65 -13.29
CA SER A 92 -32.65 10.67 -12.26
C SER A 92 -33.41 11.97 -12.53
N SER A 93 -33.53 12.39 -13.79
CA SER A 93 -34.31 13.57 -14.17
C SER A 93 -35.81 13.38 -13.91
N ALA A 94 -36.35 12.21 -14.22
CA ALA A 94 -37.75 11.88 -13.97
C ALA A 94 -38.07 11.81 -12.46
N GLU A 95 -37.18 11.22 -11.66
CA GLU A 95 -37.31 11.15 -10.20
C GLU A 95 -37.29 12.56 -9.57
N LEU A 96 -36.37 13.42 -9.99
CA LEU A 96 -36.30 14.81 -9.51
C LEU A 96 -37.55 15.62 -9.89
N SER A 97 -38.09 15.40 -11.10
CA SER A 97 -39.33 16.07 -11.53
C SER A 97 -40.53 15.63 -10.68
N GLN A 98 -40.63 14.34 -10.35
CA GLN A 98 -41.67 13.82 -9.46
C GLN A 98 -41.56 14.44 -8.06
N ILE A 99 -40.33 14.48 -7.51
CA ILE A 99 -40.06 15.10 -6.22
C ILE A 99 -40.46 16.59 -6.24
N GLU A 100 -40.12 17.34 -7.30
CA GLU A 100 -40.54 18.74 -7.43
C GLU A 100 -42.07 18.89 -7.43
N GLN A 101 -42.79 18.06 -8.18
CA GLN A 101 -44.25 18.09 -8.23
C GLN A 101 -44.88 17.75 -6.87
N GLU A 102 -44.33 16.77 -6.15
CA GLU A 102 -44.75 16.44 -4.79
C GLU A 102 -44.51 17.60 -3.81
N TRP A 103 -43.38 18.29 -3.92
CA TRP A 103 -43.09 19.46 -3.10
C TRP A 103 -43.98 20.65 -3.45
N ARG A 104 -44.28 20.90 -4.73
CA ARG A 104 -45.24 21.91 -5.18
C ARG A 104 -46.64 21.65 -4.64
N LEU A 105 -47.06 20.38 -4.60
CA LEU A 105 -48.33 19.98 -4.01
C LEU A 105 -48.33 20.23 -2.49
N LYS A 106 -47.27 19.82 -1.78
CA LYS A 106 -47.10 20.11 -0.34
C LYS A 106 -47.10 21.62 -0.05
N GLU A 107 -46.44 22.42 -0.88
CA GLU A 107 -46.43 23.88 -0.78
C GLU A 107 -47.84 24.47 -0.96
N SER A 108 -48.60 23.99 -1.96
CA SER A 108 -49.99 24.44 -2.17
C SER A 108 -50.92 24.10 -1.01
N MET A 109 -50.70 22.95 -0.35
CA MET A 109 -51.47 22.56 0.84
C MET A 109 -51.16 23.46 2.04
N LEU A 110 -49.89 23.87 2.20
CA LEU A 110 -49.47 24.80 3.26
C LEU A 110 -49.92 26.24 3.00
N ALA A 111 -49.94 26.68 1.74
CA ALA A 111 -50.42 28.00 1.34
C ALA A 111 -51.95 28.19 1.50
N SER A 112 -52.71 27.09 1.56
CA SER A 112 -54.15 27.10 1.84
C SER A 112 -54.50 27.15 3.34
N GLY A 113 -53.49 27.11 4.22
CA GLY A 113 -53.65 27.26 5.66
C GLY A 113 -53.81 28.73 6.06
N ASP A 114 -54.92 29.05 6.70
CA ASP A 114 -55.23 30.33 7.34
C ASP A 114 -53.99 30.90 8.10
N PRO A 115 -53.65 32.21 7.98
CA PRO A 115 -52.43 32.81 8.58
C PRO A 115 -52.35 32.76 10.11
N SER A 116 -53.33 32.16 10.78
CA SER A 116 -53.51 32.14 12.23
C SER A 116 -52.84 30.97 12.95
N ARG A 117 -52.13 30.08 12.24
CA ARG A 117 -51.59 28.83 12.81
C ARG A 117 -50.08 28.63 12.61
N SER A 118 -49.30 29.65 12.92
CA SER A 118 -47.87 29.49 13.20
C SER A 118 -47.68 29.35 14.71
N PRO A 119 -47.17 28.23 15.24
CA PRO A 119 -46.63 28.24 16.60
C PRO A 119 -45.45 29.21 16.59
N GLU A 120 -45.55 30.25 17.40
CA GLU A 120 -44.56 31.30 17.54
C GLU A 120 -43.17 30.69 17.69
N LEU A 121 -42.26 31.12 16.83
CA LEU A 121 -40.83 30.94 17.02
C LEU A 121 -40.47 31.67 18.32
N CYS A 122 -40.51 30.94 19.43
CA CYS A 122 -39.92 31.37 20.67
C CYS A 122 -38.44 31.58 20.37
N SER A 123 -38.04 32.85 20.31
CA SER A 123 -36.66 33.29 20.29
C SER A 123 -36.05 32.94 21.66
N ASP A 124 -35.81 31.66 21.91
CA ASP A 124 -35.03 31.23 23.05
C ASP A 124 -33.57 31.37 22.66
N SER A 125 -32.97 32.43 23.18
CA SER A 125 -31.55 32.72 23.09
C SER A 125 -30.77 31.65 23.87
N SER A 126 -30.72 30.43 23.36
CA SER A 126 -29.74 29.44 23.78
C SER A 126 -28.42 29.81 23.11
N ARG A 127 -27.70 30.76 23.71
CA ARG A 127 -26.25 30.86 23.48
C ARG A 127 -25.68 29.54 23.97
N ASP A 128 -25.23 28.71 23.05
CA ASP A 128 -24.41 27.56 23.39
C ASP A 128 -23.11 28.08 24.04
N VAL A 129 -23.02 28.01 25.37
CA VAL A 129 -21.90 28.58 26.16
C VAL A 129 -20.72 27.59 26.24
N PHE A 130 -20.83 26.40 25.64
CA PHE A 130 -19.81 25.36 25.76
C PHE A 130 -19.55 24.63 24.44
N ASP A 131 -18.98 25.33 23.47
CA ASP A 131 -18.31 24.69 22.34
C ASP A 131 -16.86 24.39 22.72
N LYS A 132 -16.61 23.19 23.27
CA LYS A 132 -15.26 22.67 23.51
C LYS A 132 -14.90 21.67 22.42
N SER A 133 -14.24 22.15 21.36
CA SER A 133 -13.52 21.28 20.45
C SER A 133 -12.18 20.88 21.07
N ILE A 134 -12.00 19.60 21.36
CA ILE A 134 -10.68 19.04 21.71
C ILE A 134 -9.96 18.73 20.40
N ILE A 135 -9.10 19.65 19.95
CA ILE A 135 -8.14 19.35 18.88
C ILE A 135 -7.05 18.49 19.49
N ASN A 136 -6.91 17.26 19.03
CA ASN A 136 -5.76 16.41 19.35
C ASN A 136 -4.52 16.98 18.65
N VAL A 137 -3.96 18.07 19.20
CA VAL A 137 -2.60 18.47 18.88
C VAL A 137 -1.72 17.34 19.38
N GLN A 138 -1.07 16.64 18.46
CA GLN A 138 -0.15 15.55 18.75
C GLN A 138 0.83 16.00 19.85
N SER A 139 0.56 15.59 21.09
CA SER A 139 1.53 15.75 22.16
C SER A 139 2.71 14.88 21.76
N SER A 140 3.85 15.51 21.49
CA SER A 140 5.13 14.82 21.42
C SER A 140 5.25 14.00 22.70
N ILE A 141 5.09 12.69 22.54
CA ILE A 141 5.18 11.76 23.65
C ILE A 141 6.64 11.75 24.09
N ASN A 142 6.95 12.63 25.03
CA ASN A 142 8.12 12.55 25.87
C ASN A 142 7.90 11.39 26.84
N TYR A 143 8.46 10.23 26.53
CA TYR A 143 8.79 9.25 27.56
C TYR A 143 10.25 9.47 27.97
N MET A 144 10.45 10.25 29.03
CA MET A 144 11.66 10.18 29.85
C MET A 144 11.31 9.29 31.05
N ASP A 145 11.80 8.05 31.08
CA ASP A 145 12.36 7.49 32.31
C ASP A 145 13.27 6.29 31.99
N GLN A 146 14.25 6.16 32.87
CA GLN A 146 15.59 5.65 32.70
C GLN A 146 15.66 4.15 33.00
N ASP A 147 15.97 3.33 31.99
CA ASP A 147 16.50 1.98 32.22
C ASP A 147 17.55 1.65 31.14
N LYS A 148 18.81 1.93 31.48
CA LYS A 148 20.07 1.39 30.90
C LYS A 148 19.96 0.89 29.45
N SER A 149 19.94 1.84 28.50
CA SER A 149 20.29 1.70 27.08
C SER A 149 19.94 0.36 26.40
N LYS A 150 18.68 -0.07 26.44
CA LYS A 150 18.20 -1.11 25.52
C LYS A 150 17.69 -0.44 24.24
N THR A 151 18.23 -0.84 23.09
CA THR A 151 17.72 -0.36 21.80
C THR A 151 16.25 -0.75 21.63
N PHE A 152 15.46 0.01 20.85
CA PHE A 152 14.04 -0.29 20.57
C PHE A 152 13.81 -1.79 20.30
N VAL A 153 14.70 -2.38 19.51
CA VAL A 153 14.70 -3.79 19.17
C VAL A 153 14.88 -4.70 20.39
N GLN A 154 15.79 -4.41 21.32
CA GLN A 154 16.00 -5.22 22.52
C GLN A 154 14.79 -5.21 23.48
N LYS A 155 14.01 -4.12 23.50
CA LYS A 155 12.81 -4.01 24.33
C LYS A 155 11.63 -4.78 23.72
N HIS A 156 11.52 -4.77 22.39
CA HIS A 156 10.39 -5.33 21.65
C HIS A 156 10.69 -6.67 20.96
N GLU A 157 11.89 -7.21 21.13
CA GLU A 157 12.36 -8.46 20.51
C GLU A 157 11.33 -9.61 20.55
N PRO A 158 10.74 -9.99 21.70
CA PRO A 158 9.80 -11.11 21.73
C PRO A 158 8.55 -10.85 20.88
N ILE A 159 8.07 -9.60 20.85
CA ILE A 159 6.89 -9.19 20.09
C ILE A 159 7.24 -9.13 18.59
N VAL A 160 8.43 -8.66 18.24
CA VAL A 160 8.93 -8.68 16.86
C VAL A 160 9.11 -10.10 16.35
N LYS A 161 9.66 -11.01 17.17
CA LYS A 161 9.74 -12.44 16.81
C LYS A 161 8.37 -13.07 16.62
N HIS A 162 7.41 -12.72 17.47
CA HIS A 162 6.03 -13.18 17.31
C HIS A 162 5.44 -12.74 15.97
N PHE A 163 5.59 -11.47 15.61
CA PHE A 163 5.20 -10.98 14.29
C PHE A 163 5.87 -11.78 13.17
N GLY A 164 7.19 -12.01 13.26
CA GLY A 164 7.95 -12.78 12.28
C GLY A 164 7.51 -14.24 12.11
N MET A 165 6.78 -14.80 13.08
CA MET A 165 6.25 -16.17 13.00
C MET A 165 4.84 -16.23 12.38
N LEU A 166 4.16 -15.10 12.18
CA LEU A 166 2.83 -15.07 11.57
C LEU A 166 2.92 -15.41 10.07
N ARG A 167 1.84 -15.97 9.51
CA ARG A 167 1.75 -16.28 8.07
C ARG A 167 0.55 -15.61 7.41
N ARG A 168 -0.61 -15.71 8.05
CA ARG A 168 -1.87 -15.23 7.47
C ARG A 168 -1.91 -13.70 7.52
N TRP A 169 -2.29 -13.10 6.40
CA TRP A 169 -2.43 -11.65 6.30
C TRP A 169 -3.41 -11.05 7.31
N ASP A 170 -4.50 -11.75 7.62
CA ASP A 170 -5.46 -11.32 8.64
C ASP A 170 -4.83 -11.24 10.04
N ASP A 171 -4.04 -12.25 10.39
CA ASP A 171 -3.37 -12.33 11.70
C ASP A 171 -2.29 -11.25 11.80
N SER A 172 -1.47 -11.07 10.76
CA SER A 172 -0.46 -10.01 10.70
C SER A 172 -1.09 -8.62 10.79
N GLN A 173 -2.19 -8.36 10.06
CA GLN A 173 -2.89 -7.08 10.10
C GLN A 173 -3.48 -6.80 11.50
N ARG A 174 -4.08 -7.82 12.13
CA ARG A 174 -4.63 -7.72 13.48
C ARG A 174 -3.51 -7.44 14.49
N PHE A 175 -2.42 -8.19 14.42
CA PHE A 175 -1.28 -8.04 15.32
C PHE A 175 -0.65 -6.65 15.24
N LEU A 176 -0.45 -6.12 14.02
CA LEU A 176 0.07 -4.76 13.83
C LEU A 176 -0.92 -3.68 14.29
N SER A 177 -2.22 -3.95 14.27
CA SER A 177 -3.23 -3.05 14.85
C SER A 177 -3.13 -2.97 16.37
N GLU A 178 -2.83 -4.11 17.02
CA GLU A 178 -2.62 -4.19 18.47
C GLU A 178 -1.24 -3.63 18.89
N HIS A 179 -0.26 -3.67 17.98
CA HIS A 179 1.09 -3.18 18.20
C HIS A 179 1.60 -2.19 17.12
N PRO A 180 0.99 -1.00 16.97
CA PRO A 180 1.36 -0.06 15.89
C PRO A 180 2.81 0.44 15.96
N HIS A 181 3.41 0.45 17.16
CA HIS A 181 4.79 0.87 17.37
C HIS A 181 5.81 -0.01 16.63
N LEU A 182 5.45 -1.27 16.29
CA LEU A 182 6.30 -2.18 15.52
C LEU A 182 6.39 -1.81 14.04
N ILE A 183 5.49 -0.98 13.53
CA ILE A 183 5.50 -0.52 12.14
C ILE A 183 6.58 0.56 12.00
N CYS A 184 7.83 0.13 11.84
CA CYS A 184 9.00 1.00 11.71
C CYS A 184 10.18 0.27 11.06
N GLU A 185 11.15 1.03 10.56
CA GLU A 185 12.35 0.49 9.89
C GLU A 185 13.21 -0.39 10.81
N ALA A 186 13.25 -0.11 12.12
CA ALA A 186 14.00 -0.92 13.07
C ALA A 186 13.49 -2.36 13.15
N THR A 187 12.17 -2.57 13.06
CA THR A 187 11.55 -3.90 13.03
C THR A 187 11.92 -4.64 11.76
N ALA A 188 11.78 -4.00 10.60
CA ALA A 188 12.17 -4.56 9.31
C ALA A 188 13.65 -5.01 9.29
N ASN A 189 14.55 -4.13 9.74
CA ASN A 189 15.98 -4.44 9.81
C ASN A 189 16.29 -5.59 10.76
N TYR A 190 15.58 -5.69 11.89
CA TYR A 190 15.75 -6.81 12.81
C TYR A 190 15.31 -8.13 12.18
N LEU A 191 14.17 -8.17 11.49
CA LEU A 191 13.68 -9.38 10.83
C LEU A 191 14.66 -9.87 9.76
N ILE A 192 15.21 -8.96 8.95
CA ILE A 192 16.25 -9.30 7.95
C ILE A 192 17.50 -9.87 8.63
N LEU A 193 17.99 -9.23 9.70
CA LEU A 193 19.13 -9.75 10.46
C LEU A 193 18.84 -11.11 11.07
N TRP A 194 17.60 -11.35 11.51
CA TRP A 194 17.18 -12.63 12.05
C TRP A 194 17.16 -13.70 10.97
N CYS A 195 16.72 -13.40 9.74
CA CYS A 195 16.83 -14.32 8.60
C CYS A 195 18.29 -14.77 8.37
N PHE A 196 19.26 -13.84 8.36
CA PHE A 196 20.67 -14.21 8.20
C PHE A 196 21.19 -15.13 9.31
N ARG A 197 20.76 -14.90 10.56
CA ARG A 197 21.12 -15.78 11.68
C ARG A 197 20.52 -17.18 11.51
N LEU A 198 19.25 -17.25 11.11
CA LEU A 198 18.57 -18.53 10.86
C LEU A 198 19.19 -19.29 9.69
N GLN A 199 19.63 -18.60 8.64
CA GLN A 199 20.37 -19.20 7.52
C GLN A 199 21.71 -19.79 7.99
N ALA A 200 22.47 -19.06 8.81
CA ALA A 200 23.72 -19.53 9.38
C ALA A 200 23.55 -20.72 10.34
N GLU A 201 22.36 -20.85 10.94
CA GLU A 201 21.95 -21.98 11.79
C GLU A 201 21.28 -23.12 11.00
N GLU A 202 21.22 -23.04 9.67
CA GLU A 202 20.57 -24.02 8.78
C GLU A 202 19.07 -24.26 9.08
N LYS A 203 18.38 -23.23 9.60
CA LYS A 203 16.94 -23.25 9.91
C LYS A 203 16.11 -22.67 8.77
N GLU A 204 16.23 -23.25 7.58
CA GLU A 204 15.68 -22.69 6.35
C GLU A 204 14.16 -22.48 6.39
N ALA A 205 13.38 -23.44 6.88
CA ALA A 205 11.92 -23.32 6.94
C ALA A 205 11.45 -22.17 7.85
N LEU A 206 12.17 -21.92 8.96
CA LEU A 206 11.85 -20.79 9.84
C LEU A 206 12.35 -19.47 9.23
N MET A 207 13.49 -19.50 8.54
CA MET A 207 14.04 -18.33 7.85
C MET A 207 13.10 -17.85 6.75
N GLU A 208 12.54 -18.75 5.93
CA GLU A 208 11.56 -18.43 4.89
C GLU A 208 10.30 -17.78 5.48
N GLN A 209 9.78 -18.34 6.58
CA GLN A 209 8.64 -17.78 7.31
C GLN A 209 8.92 -16.35 7.82
N VAL A 210 10.09 -16.13 8.41
CA VAL A 210 10.47 -14.80 8.92
C VAL A 210 10.72 -13.83 7.76
N ALA A 211 11.29 -14.30 6.65
CA ALA A 211 11.52 -13.49 5.45
C ALA A 211 10.21 -12.97 4.86
N HIS A 212 9.16 -13.79 4.80
CA HIS A 212 7.83 -13.37 4.36
C HIS A 212 7.32 -12.14 5.15
N GLN A 213 7.47 -12.16 6.48
CA GLN A 213 7.07 -11.03 7.32
C GLN A 213 8.02 -9.83 7.22
N ALA A 214 9.31 -10.06 7.00
CA ALA A 214 10.28 -9.00 6.74
C ALA A 214 9.90 -8.22 5.47
N VAL A 215 9.59 -8.95 4.39
CA VAL A 215 9.13 -8.38 3.11
C VAL A 215 7.82 -7.61 3.30
N ALA A 216 6.85 -8.18 4.02
CA ALA A 216 5.58 -7.50 4.32
C ALA A 216 5.78 -6.17 5.06
N MET A 217 6.65 -6.13 6.09
CA MET A 217 6.99 -4.90 6.79
C MET A 217 7.67 -3.89 5.86
N GLN A 218 8.57 -4.34 4.99
CA GLN A 218 9.24 -3.48 4.01
C GLN A 218 8.24 -2.85 3.03
N PHE A 219 7.28 -3.62 2.51
CA PHE A 219 6.23 -3.11 1.63
C PHE A 219 5.36 -2.06 2.32
N ILE A 220 4.98 -2.28 3.59
CA ILE A 220 4.22 -1.29 4.37
C ILE A 220 5.00 0.03 4.46
N LEU A 221 6.29 -0.03 4.77
CA LEU A 221 7.15 1.16 4.88
C LEU A 221 7.32 1.86 3.53
N GLU A 222 7.45 1.10 2.44
CA GLU A 222 7.61 1.65 1.09
C GLU A 222 6.32 2.29 0.57
N MET A 223 5.17 1.66 0.79
CA MET A 223 3.86 2.25 0.49
C MET A 223 3.64 3.58 1.22
N ALA A 224 4.09 3.67 2.47
CA ALA A 224 4.02 4.90 3.25
C ALA A 224 4.96 5.99 2.73
N SER A 225 6.19 5.60 2.37
CA SER A 225 7.21 6.48 1.78
C SER A 225 6.74 7.09 0.45
N THR A 226 6.23 6.25 -0.46
CA THR A 226 5.70 6.68 -1.77
C THR A 226 4.48 7.60 -1.62
N SER A 227 3.61 7.33 -0.64
CA SER A 227 2.42 8.15 -0.37
C SER A 227 2.66 9.36 0.53
N GLN A 228 3.89 9.58 1.02
CA GLN A 228 4.24 10.61 2.01
C GLN A 228 3.35 10.57 3.28
N GLN A 229 3.00 9.37 3.73
CA GLN A 229 2.16 9.14 4.92
C GLN A 229 2.95 8.42 6.02
N ASP A 230 2.50 8.54 7.26
CA ASP A 230 3.02 7.69 8.34
C ASP A 230 2.58 6.23 8.09
N PRO A 231 3.49 5.25 8.12
CA PRO A 231 3.16 3.85 7.83
C PRO A 231 2.12 3.27 8.78
N ARG A 232 2.00 3.79 10.01
CA ARG A 232 0.99 3.38 11.00
C ARG A 232 -0.42 3.82 10.60
N GLY A 233 -0.54 4.85 9.77
CA GLY A 233 -1.82 5.34 9.26
C GLY A 233 -2.31 4.57 8.04
N CYS A 234 -1.39 4.05 7.21
CA CYS A 234 -1.75 3.46 5.92
C CYS A 234 -1.51 1.94 5.82
N PHE A 235 -0.88 1.27 6.80
CA PHE A 235 -0.53 -0.16 6.71
C PHE A 235 -1.69 -1.09 6.33
N ARG A 236 -2.94 -0.75 6.68
CA ARG A 236 -4.11 -1.57 6.32
C ARG A 236 -4.35 -1.65 4.82
N GLN A 237 -3.99 -0.61 4.07
CA GLN A 237 -4.12 -0.55 2.61
C GLN A 237 -3.22 -1.59 1.94
N PHE A 238 -2.03 -1.85 2.50
CA PHE A 238 -1.15 -2.91 2.04
C PHE A 238 -1.86 -4.28 2.11
N PHE A 239 -2.46 -4.61 3.25
CA PHE A 239 -3.16 -5.89 3.43
C PHE A 239 -4.42 -6.01 2.56
N GLN A 240 -5.10 -4.89 2.27
CA GLN A 240 -6.21 -4.88 1.31
C GLN A 240 -5.72 -5.21 -0.10
N LYS A 241 -4.65 -4.57 -0.56
CA LYS A 241 -4.07 -4.81 -1.89
C LYS A 241 -3.46 -6.21 -2.01
N ALA A 242 -2.73 -6.68 -0.99
CA ALA A 242 -2.14 -8.03 -0.97
C ALA A 242 -3.20 -9.15 -1.08
N LYS A 243 -4.43 -8.92 -0.56
CA LYS A 243 -5.56 -9.86 -0.69
C LYS A 243 -6.20 -9.85 -2.08
N VAL A 244 -6.13 -8.74 -2.81
CA VAL A 244 -6.68 -8.66 -4.17
C VAL A 244 -5.67 -9.22 -5.18
N SER A 245 -4.38 -9.02 -4.94
CA SER A 245 -3.27 -9.46 -5.81
C SER A 245 -2.83 -10.91 -5.59
N HIS A 246 -3.77 -11.85 -5.41
CA HIS A 246 -3.49 -13.29 -5.29
C HIS A 246 -2.66 -13.86 -6.46
N HIS A 247 -2.57 -13.16 -7.60
CA HIS A 247 -1.83 -13.57 -8.80
C HIS A 247 -0.49 -12.85 -9.03
N SER A 248 -0.15 -11.81 -8.27
CA SER A 248 1.02 -10.94 -8.57
C SER A 248 2.12 -11.00 -7.51
N MET A 249 1.82 -11.54 -6.31
CA MET A 249 2.81 -11.78 -5.25
C MET A 249 3.48 -13.16 -5.29
N VAL A 250 3.06 -14.05 -6.21
CA VAL A 250 3.76 -15.32 -6.49
C VAL A 250 5.16 -15.10 -7.09
N LEU A 251 5.49 -13.86 -7.48
CA LEU A 251 6.82 -13.47 -7.96
C LEU A 251 7.89 -13.44 -6.86
N PHE A 252 7.54 -13.57 -5.58
CA PHE A 252 8.49 -13.66 -4.47
C PHE A 252 8.67 -15.08 -3.90
N ASP A 253 7.88 -16.07 -4.34
CA ASP A 253 8.09 -17.48 -3.99
C ASP A 253 9.16 -18.17 -4.88
N LEU A 254 9.82 -17.41 -5.78
CA LEU A 254 10.79 -17.90 -6.77
C LEU A 254 12.14 -17.15 -6.78
N TYR A 255 12.56 -16.58 -5.66
CA TYR A 255 13.94 -16.12 -5.47
C TYR A 255 14.51 -16.53 -4.11
#